data_AF-A0A7Y0AII4-F1
#
_entry.id   AF-A0A7Y0AII4-F1
#
_cell.length_a   1.000
_cell.length_b   1.000
_cell.length_c   1.000
_cell.angle_alpha   90.00
_cell.angle_beta   90.00
_cell.angle_gamma   90.00
#
_symmetry.space_group_name_H-M   'P 1'
#
loop_
_entity.id
_entity.type
_entity.pdbx_description
1 polymer ?
#
loop_
_entity_poly.entity_id
_entity_poly.type
_entity_poly.pdbx_seq_one_letter_code
_entity_poly.pdbx_strand_id
1 'polypeptide(L)' 'MLLHVGVFTSLAEARLEVAYSLDTYFNLDRRHSALGYRSPHQFEADLFHHLSWLPVRHE' A
#
# COMPACT_ATOMS: atom_id res chain seq x y z
N MET A 1 -17.40 -8.38 1.64
CA MET A 1 -16.61 -7.24 2.12
C MET A 1 -17.51 -6.02 2.08
N LEU A 2 -18.02 -5.61 3.23
CA LEU A 2 -18.94 -4.48 3.33
C LEU A 2 -18.11 -3.25 3.66
N LEU A 3 -17.83 -2.41 2.66
CA LEU A 3 -17.71 -0.99 2.94
C LEU A 3 -19.08 -0.62 3.53
N HIS A 4 -19.17 -0.50 4.84
CA HIS A 4 -20.39 -0.01 5.47
C HIS A 4 -20.65 1.36 4.84
N VAL A 5 -21.69 1.46 4.03
CA VAL A 5 -22.14 2.75 3.48
C VAL A 5 -22.81 3.48 4.65
N GLY A 6 -21.99 4.03 5.53
CA GLY A 6 -22.39 4.71 6.75
C GLY A 6 -21.50 5.90 7.01
N VAL A 7 -22.02 6.81 7.83
CA VAL A 7 -21.28 7.99 8.27
C VAL A 7 -20.32 7.54 9.37
N PHE A 8 -19.03 7.86 9.21
CA PHE A 8 -18.07 7.67 10.30
C PHE A 8 -18.44 8.56 11.48
N THR A 9 -18.44 7.98 12.66
CA THR A 9 -18.75 8.67 13.92
C THR A 9 -17.61 9.64 14.31
N SER A 10 -16.40 9.40 13.82
CA SER A 10 -15.24 10.28 14.04
C SER A 10 -14.19 10.16 12.92
N LEU A 11 -13.29 11.15 12.87
CA LEU A 11 -12.12 11.11 11.97
C LEU A 11 -11.18 9.93 12.29
N ALA A 12 -11.06 9.54 13.56
CA ALA A 12 -10.21 8.44 13.97
C ALA A 12 -10.73 7.10 13.44
N GLU A 13 -12.03 6.89 13.53
CA GLU A 13 -12.72 5.71 12.98
C GLU A 13 -12.57 5.67 11.45
N ALA A 14 -12.82 6.79 10.77
CA ALA A 14 -12.62 6.90 9.33
C ALA A 14 -11.19 6.51 8.90
N ARG A 15 -10.18 7.00 9.63
CA ARG A 15 -8.77 6.67 9.36
C ARG A 15 -8.48 5.19 9.57
N LEU A 16 -9.02 4.60 10.64
CA LEU A 16 -8.83 3.18 10.95
C LEU A 16 -9.43 2.29 9.86
N GLU A 17 -10.67 2.58 9.45
CA GLU A 17 -11.37 1.77 8.45
C GLU A 17 -10.74 1.89 7.06
N VAL A 18 -10.31 3.11 6.69
CA VAL A 18 -9.56 3.34 5.44
C VAL A 18 -8.22 2.59 5.47
N ALA A 19 -7.46 2.68 6.55
CA ALA A 19 -6.18 1.96 6.68
C ALA A 19 -6.38 0.45 6.56
N TYR A 20 -7.39 -0.10 7.26
CA TYR A 20 -7.73 -1.51 7.19
C TYR A 20 -8.13 -1.95 5.76
N SER A 21 -8.95 -1.14 5.08
CA SER A 21 -9.37 -1.42 3.69
C SER A 21 -8.18 -1.42 2.72
N LEU A 22 -7.25 -0.46 2.89
CA LEU A 22 -6.04 -0.40 2.10
C LEU A 22 -5.15 -1.62 2.34
N ASP A 23 -4.91 -1.99 3.60
CA ASP A 23 -4.00 -3.09 3.91
C ASP A 23 -4.57 -4.46 3.57
N THR A 24 -5.86 -4.70 3.88
CA THR A 24 -6.43 -6.04 3.77
C THR A 24 -7.03 -6.36 2.41
N TYR A 25 -7.37 -5.34 1.62
CA TYR A 25 -8.04 -5.56 0.33
C TYR A 25 -7.25 -4.95 -0.82
N PHE A 26 -6.87 -3.67 -0.71
CA PHE A 26 -6.20 -2.99 -1.82
C PHE A 26 -4.77 -3.50 -2.04
N ASN A 27 -4.01 -3.65 -0.95
CA ASN A 27 -2.60 -4.03 -0.97
C ASN A 27 -2.39 -5.56 -1.13
N LEU A 28 -3.37 -6.37 -0.73
CA LEU A 28 -3.30 -7.84 -0.81
C LEU A 28 -3.92 -8.41 -2.08
N ASP A 29 -5.13 -7.98 -2.46
CA ASP A 29 -5.93 -8.64 -3.51
C ASP A 29 -6.32 -7.66 -4.63
N ARG A 30 -5.31 -7.07 -5.29
CA ARG A 30 -5.58 -6.26 -6.49
C ARG A 30 -5.61 -7.14 -7.74
N ARG A 31 -6.82 -7.41 -8.23
CA ARG A 31 -7.16 -7.94 -9.57
C ARG A 31 -6.67 -7.08 -10.77
N HIS A 32 -5.71 -6.18 -10.57
CA HIS A 32 -5.13 -5.30 -11.59
C HIS A 32 -3.67 -5.63 -11.88
N SER A 33 -3.31 -6.91 -11.92
CA SER A 33 -2.02 -7.37 -12.45
C SER A 33 -1.72 -6.81 -13.85
N ALA A 34 -2.77 -6.52 -14.64
CA ALA A 34 -2.67 -5.90 -15.97
C ALA A 34 -2.11 -4.46 -15.98
N LEU A 35 -2.06 -3.75 -14.84
CA LEU A 35 -1.55 -2.37 -14.77
C LEU A 35 -0.15 -2.27 -14.15
N GLY A 36 0.54 -3.39 -13.92
CA GLY A 36 1.89 -3.39 -13.34
C GLY A 36 1.92 -2.93 -11.87
N TYR A 37 0.81 -3.10 -11.14
CA TYR A 37 0.75 -2.80 -9.72
C TYR A 37 1.73 -3.71 -8.96
N ARG A 38 2.57 -3.09 -8.10
CA ARG A 38 3.44 -3.77 -7.15
C ARG A 38 2.85 -3.59 -5.76
N SER A 39 2.74 -4.68 -4.99
CA SER A 39 2.35 -4.57 -3.58
C SER A 39 3.37 -3.74 -2.80
N PRO A 40 3.01 -3.19 -1.63
CA PRO A 40 3.96 -2.44 -0.80
C PRO A 40 5.27 -3.20 -0.56
N HIS A 41 5.18 -4.49 -0.21
CA HIS A 41 6.36 -5.34 -0.03
C HIS A 41 7.21 -5.50 -1.30
N GLN A 42 6.57 -5.66 -2.47
CA GLN A 42 7.30 -5.78 -3.74
C GLN A 42 7.99 -4.46 -4.09
N PHE A 43 7.30 -3.34 -3.91
CA PHE A 43 7.88 -2.01 -4.13
C PHE A 43 9.06 -1.75 -3.19
N GLU A 44 8.92 -2.06 -1.90
CA GLU A 44 9.97 -1.91 -0.89
C GLU A 44 11.18 -2.78 -1.19
N ALA A 45 10.97 -4.03 -1.60
CA ALA A 45 12.05 -4.93 -2.01
C ALA A 45 12.77 -4.39 -3.25
N ASP A 46 12.03 -3.97 -4.28
CA ASP A 46 12.61 -3.38 -5.50
C ASP A 46 13.39 -2.10 -5.19
N LEU A 47 12.86 -1.25 -4.33
CA LEU A 47 13.51 -0.02 -3.88
C LEU A 47 14.80 -0.34 -3.13
N PHE A 48 14.77 -1.27 -2.18
CA PHE A 48 15.95 -1.68 -1.43
C PHE A 48 17.03 -2.23 -2.37
N HIS A 49 16.66 -3.09 -3.31
CA HIS A 49 17.58 -3.56 -4.33
C HIS A 49 18.14 -2.39 -5.15
N HIS A 50 17.29 -1.49 -5.66
CA HIS A 50 17.76 -0.35 -6.45
C HIS A 50 18.74 0.55 -5.67
N LEU A 51 18.43 0.85 -4.41
CA LEU A 51 19.28 1.66 -3.54
C LEU A 51 20.60 0.95 -3.19
N SER A 52 20.60 -0.38 -3.03
CA SER A 52 21.82 -1.15 -2.79
C SER A 52 22.80 -1.15 -3.97
N TRP A 53 22.29 -0.90 -5.18
CA TRP A 53 23.08 -0.81 -6.41
C TRP A 53 23.47 0.63 -6.79
N LEU A 54 22.97 1.64 -6.09
CA LEU A 54 23.42 3.01 -6.30
C LEU A 54 24.87 3.12 -5.80
N PRO A 55 25.82 3.59 -6.64
CA PRO A 55 27.16 3.86 -6.16
C PRO A 55 27.03 4.93 -5.07
N VAL A 56 27.52 4.61 -3.87
CA VAL A 56 27.68 5.59 -2.81
C VAL A 56 28.48 6.73 -3.43
N ARG A 57 27.85 7.88 -3.66
CA ARG A 57 28.59 9.06 -4.08
C ARG A 57 29.42 9.45 -2.86
N HIS A 58 30.67 9.02 -2.85
CA HIS A 58 31.67 9.57 -1.97
C HIS A 58 31.88 11.02 -2.44
N GLU A 59 31.29 11.95 -1.70
CA GLU A 59 31.60 13.38 -1.76
C GLU A 59 32.97 13.63 -1.15
#